data_AF-A0A0D9A2V0-F1
#
_entry.id   AF-A0A0D9A2V0-F1
#
_cell.length_a   1.000
_cell.length_b   1.000
_cell.length_c   1.000
_cell.angle_alpha   90.00
_cell.angle_beta   90.00
_cell.angle_gamma   90.00
#
_symmetry.space_group_name_H-M   'P 1'
#
loop_
_entity.id
_entity.type
_entity.pdbx_description
1 polymer ?
#
loop_
_entity_poly.entity_id
_entity_poly.type
_entity_poly.pdbx_seq_one_letter_code
_entity_poly.pdbx_strand_id
1 'polypeptide(L)'
;MESSNIKLYVGADFVSAFAMSAFVALKEKQLPFECVTLDLKNRENYQASYRDLSMTCKIPTLVHEDFALSESSAIAEYLDEVAPEGRKLFPADTRLRARARQLQAWLRSDLLIIRRERPADLIYFGTKDTPLSEEALVAVDRLFFVADRLLKGGADHLFGDWSIADTDLAIMLNRLLANGDHVPARLAAYVRRQWDRDSVRAWLDIERIAPTAQ
;
A
#
# COMPACT_ATOMS: atom_id res chain seq x y z
N MET A 1 -22.14 13.86 13.97
CA MET A 1 -21.12 13.94 12.91
C MET A 1 -21.88 13.78 11.62
N GLU A 2 -22.01 14.84 10.83
CA GLU A 2 -22.46 14.68 9.45
C GLU A 2 -21.55 13.65 8.80
N SER A 3 -22.13 12.66 8.13
CA SER A 3 -21.38 11.62 7.45
C SER A 3 -20.58 12.29 6.34
N SER A 4 -19.30 12.60 6.60
CA SER A 4 -18.35 13.08 5.60
C SER A 4 -18.40 12.14 4.39
N ASN A 5 -18.78 12.66 3.22
CA ASN A 5 -18.90 11.86 2.01
C ASN A 5 -17.49 11.57 1.46
N ILE A 6 -16.93 10.43 1.87
CA ILE A 6 -15.60 9.99 1.42
C ILE A 6 -15.76 8.89 0.38
N LYS A 7 -15.10 9.08 -0.77
CA LYS A 7 -14.96 8.06 -1.81
C LYS A 7 -13.48 7.75 -2.03
N LEU A 8 -13.16 6.47 -2.16
CA LEU A 8 -11.83 6.02 -2.57
C LEU A 8 -11.94 5.34 -3.94
N TYR A 9 -11.38 5.98 -4.96
CA TYR A 9 -11.27 5.40 -6.29
C TYR A 9 -10.12 4.39 -6.33
N VAL A 10 -10.44 3.16 -6.72
CA VAL A 10 -9.53 2.01 -6.76
C VAL A 10 -9.68 1.25 -8.07
N GLY A 11 -8.80 0.28 -8.32
CA GLY A 11 -8.90 -0.59 -9.49
C GLY A 11 -9.98 -1.65 -9.24
N ALA A 12 -10.75 -1.99 -10.27
CA ALA A 12 -11.80 -3.01 -10.18
C ALA A 12 -11.26 -4.41 -9.80
N ASP A 13 -9.95 -4.65 -9.98
CA ASP A 13 -9.27 -5.88 -9.60
C ASP A 13 -8.84 -5.93 -8.12
N PHE A 14 -8.89 -4.81 -7.39
CA PHE A 14 -8.39 -4.65 -6.02
C PHE A 14 -6.94 -5.20 -5.82
N VAL A 15 -6.08 -5.01 -6.82
CA VAL A 15 -4.67 -5.46 -6.79
C VAL A 15 -3.69 -4.36 -6.38
N SER A 16 -4.02 -3.09 -6.68
CA SER A 16 -3.07 -1.98 -6.52
C SER A 16 -2.56 -1.83 -5.07
N ALA A 17 -1.24 -1.99 -4.89
CA ALA A 17 -0.54 -1.76 -3.63
C ALA A 17 -0.78 -0.34 -3.07
N PHE A 18 -0.88 0.66 -3.95
CA PHE A 18 -1.13 2.04 -3.55
C PHE A 18 -2.58 2.22 -3.07
N ALA A 19 -3.53 1.57 -3.74
CA ALA A 19 -4.93 1.59 -3.33
C ALA A 19 -5.12 0.90 -1.98
N MET A 20 -4.46 -0.24 -1.77
CA MET A 20 -4.43 -0.93 -0.47
C MET A 20 -3.92 -0.01 0.65
N SER A 21 -2.82 0.72 0.40
CA SER A 21 -2.27 1.67 1.38
C SER A 21 -3.29 2.75 1.79
N ALA A 22 -3.95 3.37 0.82
CA ALA A 22 -4.99 4.38 1.11
C ALA A 22 -6.23 3.79 1.79
N PHE A 23 -6.66 2.60 1.39
CA PHE A 23 -7.77 1.87 2.02
C PHE A 23 -7.46 1.57 3.49
N VAL A 24 -6.26 1.06 3.77
CA VAL A 24 -5.80 0.76 5.13
C VAL A 24 -5.77 2.05 5.95
N ALA A 25 -5.26 3.16 5.42
CA ALA A 25 -5.28 4.45 6.11
C ALA A 25 -6.70 4.88 6.53
N LEU A 26 -7.69 4.76 5.64
CA LEU A 26 -9.10 5.07 5.94
C LEU A 26 -9.69 4.13 7.01
N LYS A 27 -9.42 2.82 6.91
CA LYS A 27 -9.88 1.82 7.89
C LYS A 27 -9.28 2.06 9.28
N GLU A 28 -8.00 2.39 9.34
CA GLU A 28 -7.28 2.70 10.58
C GLU A 28 -7.79 3.96 11.26
N LYS A 29 -8.18 4.95 10.45
CA LYS A 29 -8.87 6.16 10.92
C LYS A 29 -10.34 5.92 11.28
N GLN A 30 -10.88 4.73 10.99
CA GLN A 30 -12.30 4.39 11.18
C GLN A 30 -13.24 5.36 10.48
N LEU A 31 -12.81 5.91 9.34
CA LEU A 31 -13.63 6.80 8.54
C LEU A 31 -14.58 5.96 7.67
N PRO A 32 -15.88 6.26 7.60
CA PRO A 32 -16.77 5.63 6.65
C PRO A 32 -16.43 6.13 5.24
N PHE A 33 -16.36 5.22 4.26
CA PHE A 33 -16.09 5.56 2.87
C PHE A 33 -16.70 4.54 1.91
N GLU A 34 -16.92 4.97 0.67
CA GLU A 34 -17.32 4.15 -0.46
C GLU A 34 -16.09 3.84 -1.35
N CYS A 35 -15.91 2.58 -1.78
CA CYS A 35 -14.96 2.27 -2.85
C CYS A 35 -15.64 2.42 -4.21
N VAL A 36 -15.09 3.28 -5.06
CA VAL A 36 -15.50 3.41 -6.46
C VAL A 36 -14.45 2.74 -7.33
N THR A 37 -14.85 1.76 -8.14
CA THR A 37 -13.92 0.97 -8.94
C THR A 37 -13.77 1.53 -10.35
N LEU A 38 -12.55 1.46 -10.89
CA LEU A 38 -12.23 1.76 -12.27
C LEU A 38 -11.63 0.55 -12.96
N ASP A 39 -12.10 0.26 -14.18
CA ASP A 39 -11.47 -0.69 -15.06
C ASP A 39 -10.23 -0.06 -15.73
N LEU A 40 -9.07 -0.35 -15.15
CA LEU A 40 -7.79 0.15 -15.66
C LEU A 40 -7.38 -0.52 -16.98
N LYS A 41 -7.87 -1.73 -17.27
CA LYS A 41 -7.58 -2.40 -18.56
C LYS A 41 -8.30 -1.68 -19.70
N ASN A 42 -9.54 -1.27 -19.46
CA ASN A 42 -10.32 -0.44 -20.38
C ASN A 42 -9.99 1.06 -20.27
N ARG A 43 -8.94 1.42 -19.53
CA ARG A 43 -8.42 2.79 -19.38
C ARG A 43 -9.47 3.80 -18.90
N GLU A 44 -10.39 3.37 -18.03
CA GLU A 44 -11.42 4.25 -17.45
C GLU A 44 -10.80 5.43 -16.69
N ASN A 45 -9.61 5.22 -16.11
CA ASN A 45 -8.82 6.27 -15.47
C ASN A 45 -8.35 7.40 -16.41
N TYR A 46 -8.53 7.27 -17.73
CA TYR A 46 -8.26 8.32 -18.71
C TYR A 46 -9.53 8.94 -19.32
N GLN A 47 -10.72 8.42 -18.98
CA GLN A 47 -11.98 8.99 -19.43
C GLN A 47 -12.26 10.33 -18.74
N ALA A 48 -13.01 11.21 -19.41
CA ALA A 48 -13.27 12.58 -18.94
C ALA A 48 -13.86 12.61 -17.52
N SER A 49 -14.81 11.73 -17.23
CA SER A 49 -15.48 11.62 -15.93
C SER A 49 -14.52 11.42 -14.75
N TYR A 50 -13.42 10.69 -14.93
CA TYR A 50 -12.40 10.50 -13.90
C TYR A 50 -11.25 11.51 -14.02
N ARG A 51 -10.87 11.90 -15.23
CA ARG A 51 -9.77 12.85 -15.46
C ARG A 51 -10.06 14.22 -14.87
N ASP A 52 -11.31 14.68 -14.94
CA ASP A 52 -11.72 15.96 -14.38
C ASP A 52 -11.69 15.94 -12.84
N LEU A 53 -11.80 14.75 -12.23
CA LEU A 53 -11.71 14.53 -10.79
C LEU A 53 -10.25 14.34 -10.31
N SER A 54 -9.47 13.53 -11.03
CA SER A 54 -8.15 13.06 -10.62
C SER A 54 -7.06 13.59 -11.56
N MET A 55 -6.39 14.67 -11.15
CA MET A 55 -5.37 15.37 -11.96
C MET A 55 -4.26 14.47 -12.53
N THR A 56 -3.92 13.37 -11.86
CA THR A 56 -2.85 12.45 -12.26
C THR A 56 -3.34 11.27 -13.11
N CYS A 57 -4.66 11.12 -13.31
CA CYS A 57 -5.28 9.96 -13.97
C CYS A 57 -4.87 8.61 -13.37
N LYS A 58 -4.47 8.56 -12.09
CA LYS A 58 -4.02 7.34 -11.40
C LYS A 58 -4.96 7.00 -10.25
N ILE A 59 -4.85 5.77 -9.79
CA ILE A 59 -5.42 5.33 -8.52
C ILE A 59 -4.30 5.11 -7.48
N PRO A 60 -4.60 5.22 -6.17
CA PRO A 60 -5.87 5.69 -5.62
C PRO A 60 -6.07 7.20 -5.78
N THR A 61 -7.34 7.59 -5.83
CA THR A 61 -7.77 8.97 -5.61
C THR A 61 -8.83 9.00 -4.53
N LEU A 62 -8.58 9.78 -3.49
CA LEU A 62 -9.55 10.11 -2.45
C LEU A 62 -10.39 11.29 -2.93
N VAL A 63 -11.70 11.22 -2.72
CA VAL A 63 -12.59 12.38 -2.75
C VAL A 63 -13.16 12.55 -1.36
N HIS A 64 -12.93 13.71 -0.77
CA HIS A 64 -13.51 14.10 0.51
C HIS A 64 -14.28 15.39 0.26
N GLU A 65 -15.60 15.28 0.21
CA GLU A 65 -16.49 16.38 -0.21
C GLU A 65 -16.16 16.90 -1.61
N ASP A 66 -15.75 18.15 -1.76
CA ASP A 66 -15.38 18.80 -3.02
C ASP A 66 -13.86 18.71 -3.33
N PHE A 67 -13.09 18.11 -2.42
CA PHE A 67 -11.64 17.97 -2.56
C PHE A 67 -11.24 16.59 -3.07
N ALA A 68 -10.50 16.55 -4.18
CA ALA A 68 -9.92 15.32 -4.73
C ALA A 68 -8.39 15.31 -4.56
N LEU A 69 -7.85 14.20 -4.05
CA LEU A 69 -6.43 14.01 -3.79
C LEU A 69 -5.96 12.64 -4.28
N SER A 70 -4.96 12.64 -5.15
CA SER A 70 -4.27 11.43 -5.61
C SER A 70 -2.92 11.28 -4.90
N GLU A 71 -2.24 10.15 -5.11
CA GLU A 71 -1.00 9.73 -4.42
C GLU A 71 -1.24 9.20 -2.99
N SER A 72 -1.11 7.87 -2.83
CA SER A 72 -1.43 7.17 -1.56
C SER A 72 -0.73 7.73 -0.31
N SER A 73 0.52 8.19 -0.40
CA SER A 73 1.21 8.79 0.75
C SER A 73 0.67 10.18 1.09
N ALA A 74 0.29 10.98 0.08
CA ALA A 74 -0.34 12.28 0.30
C ALA A 74 -1.75 12.11 0.90
N ILE A 75 -2.50 11.11 0.43
CA ILE A 75 -3.79 10.72 1.02
C ILE A 75 -3.60 10.35 2.50
N ALA A 76 -2.61 9.53 2.84
CA ALA A 76 -2.36 9.15 4.23
C ALA A 76 -2.00 10.35 5.13
N GLU A 77 -1.17 11.29 4.65
CA GLU A 77 -0.86 12.54 5.38
C GLU A 77 -2.11 13.38 5.60
N TYR A 78 -2.89 13.62 4.53
CA TYR A 78 -4.14 14.36 4.60
C TYR A 78 -5.12 13.76 5.61
N LEU A 79 -5.30 12.43 5.59
CA LEU A 79 -6.17 11.73 6.53
C LEU A 79 -5.65 11.83 7.98
N ASP A 80 -4.34 11.86 8.19
CA ASP A 80 -3.76 12.05 9.53
C ASP A 80 -3.99 13.46 10.09
N GLU A 81 -4.07 14.46 9.20
CA GLU A 81 -4.35 15.86 9.52
C GLU A 81 -5.84 16.14 9.74
N VAL A 82 -6.73 15.66 8.86
CA VAL A 82 -8.18 15.97 8.95
C VAL A 82 -8.94 15.12 9.96
N ALA A 83 -8.39 13.97 10.35
CA ALA A 83 -8.94 13.11 11.40
C ALA A 83 -7.91 12.89 12.52
N PRO A 84 -7.53 13.96 13.26
CA PRO A 84 -6.44 13.89 14.24
C PRO A 84 -6.80 13.06 15.48
N GLU A 85 -8.09 12.93 15.79
CA GLU A 85 -8.61 12.13 16.92
C GLU A 85 -8.58 10.62 16.65
N GLY A 86 -8.54 10.22 15.38
CA GLY A 86 -8.37 8.82 14.99
C GLY A 86 -6.96 8.31 15.25
N ARG A 87 -6.76 7.00 15.09
CA ARG A 87 -5.43 6.37 15.19
C ARG A 87 -4.41 7.12 14.33
N LYS A 88 -3.22 7.37 14.88
CA LYS A 88 -2.13 8.04 14.15
C LYS A 88 -1.62 7.13 13.04
N LEU A 89 -1.49 7.67 11.83
CA LEU A 89 -0.88 6.96 10.69
C LEU A 89 0.64 7.13 10.67
N PHE A 90 1.14 8.16 11.33
CA PHE A 90 2.56 8.47 11.41
C PHE A 90 3.06 8.55 12.85
N PRO A 91 4.35 8.27 13.10
CA PRO A 91 4.95 8.46 14.42
C PRO A 91 4.81 9.90 14.92
N ALA A 92 4.60 10.07 16.23
CA ALA A 92 4.55 11.40 16.87
C ALA A 92 5.94 12.06 16.90
N ASP A 93 7.01 11.28 17.10
CA ASP A 93 8.38 11.79 17.04
C ASP A 93 8.73 12.27 15.62
N THR A 94 9.26 13.49 15.54
CA THR A 94 9.58 14.15 14.27
C THR A 94 10.60 13.38 13.44
N ARG A 95 11.61 12.74 14.05
CA ARG A 95 12.65 12.01 13.31
C ARG A 95 12.12 10.66 12.82
N LEU A 96 11.31 9.97 13.62
CA LEU A 96 10.66 8.73 13.22
C LEU A 96 9.62 8.99 12.11
N ARG A 97 8.85 10.08 12.19
CA ARG A 97 7.94 10.50 11.11
C ARG A 97 8.69 10.82 9.82
N ALA A 98 9.81 11.54 9.90
CA ALA A 98 10.67 11.76 8.74
C ALA A 98 11.20 10.43 8.17
N ARG A 99 11.52 9.44 9.01
CA ARG A 99 11.95 8.11 8.56
C ARG A 99 10.81 7.32 7.90
N ALA A 100 9.59 7.40 8.42
CA ALA A 100 8.41 6.80 7.80
C ALA A 100 8.19 7.38 6.41
N ARG A 101 8.21 8.72 6.27
CA ARG A 101 8.12 9.43 4.98
C ARG A 101 9.23 9.03 4.01
N GLN A 102 10.48 8.93 4.50
CA GLN A 102 11.60 8.46 3.71
C GLN A 102 11.33 7.05 3.15
N LEU A 103 10.86 6.13 3.99
CA LEU A 103 10.56 4.76 3.58
C LEU A 103 9.45 4.73 2.53
N GLN A 104 8.35 5.45 2.77
CA GLN A 104 7.22 5.51 1.84
C GLN A 104 7.61 6.07 0.46
N ALA A 105 8.40 7.15 0.44
CA ALA A 105 8.90 7.73 -0.80
C ALA A 105 9.81 6.75 -1.55
N TRP A 106 10.78 6.15 -0.84
CA TRP A 106 11.72 5.20 -1.42
C TRP A 106 11.04 3.97 -2.03
N LEU A 107 10.07 3.36 -1.34
CA LEU A 107 9.30 2.22 -1.86
C LEU A 107 8.49 2.55 -3.12
N ARG A 108 8.12 3.83 -3.31
CA ARG A 108 7.32 4.31 -4.45
C ARG A 108 8.19 4.70 -5.65
N SER A 109 9.39 5.23 -5.41
CA SER A 109 10.28 5.78 -6.45
C SER A 109 11.46 4.89 -6.83
N ASP A 110 11.81 3.90 -6.00
CA ASP A 110 12.89 2.93 -6.24
C ASP A 110 12.30 1.50 -6.32
N LEU A 111 13.16 0.48 -6.41
CA LEU A 111 12.79 -0.94 -6.41
C LEU A 111 11.80 -1.31 -7.53
N LEU A 112 11.79 -0.54 -8.61
CA LEU A 112 10.93 -0.77 -9.79
C LEU A 112 11.15 -2.17 -10.38
N ILE A 113 12.38 -2.67 -10.32
CA ILE A 113 12.75 -4.01 -10.77
C ILE A 113 11.98 -5.10 -10.00
N ILE A 114 11.88 -4.99 -8.67
CA ILE A 114 11.09 -5.92 -7.84
C ILE A 114 9.61 -5.80 -8.22
N ARG A 115 9.09 -4.58 -8.37
CA ARG A 115 7.69 -4.36 -8.75
C ARG A 115 7.35 -4.90 -10.14
N ARG A 116 8.32 -4.96 -11.06
CA ARG A 116 8.17 -5.50 -12.41
C ARG A 116 8.23 -7.03 -12.42
N GLU A 117 9.16 -7.61 -11.67
CA GLU A 117 9.36 -9.06 -11.66
C GLU A 117 8.46 -9.81 -10.68
N ARG A 118 7.98 -9.09 -9.65
CA ARG A 118 7.00 -9.51 -8.65
C ARG A 118 5.87 -8.47 -8.55
N PRO A 119 5.04 -8.35 -9.61
CA PRO A 119 3.90 -7.45 -9.61
C PRO A 119 2.88 -7.82 -8.51
N ALA A 120 1.99 -6.89 -8.18
CA ALA A 120 1.16 -7.00 -6.96
C ALA A 120 0.07 -8.06 -7.10
N ASP A 121 -0.32 -8.38 -8.33
CA ASP A 121 -1.26 -9.44 -8.70
C ASP A 121 -0.80 -10.82 -8.20
N LEU A 122 0.51 -11.09 -8.19
CA LEU A 122 1.06 -12.34 -7.67
C LEU A 122 0.81 -12.53 -6.15
N ILE A 123 0.55 -11.45 -5.41
CA ILE A 123 0.14 -11.59 -4.00
C ILE A 123 -1.22 -12.28 -3.89
N TYR A 124 -2.07 -12.15 -4.91
CA TYR A 124 -3.48 -12.57 -4.88
C TYR A 124 -3.79 -13.77 -5.79
N PHE A 125 -3.15 -13.85 -6.95
CA PHE A 125 -3.55 -14.76 -8.03
C PHE A 125 -2.52 -15.86 -8.36
N GLY A 126 -1.41 -15.93 -7.63
CA GLY A 126 -0.47 -17.05 -7.73
C GLY A 126 0.99 -16.63 -7.88
N THR A 127 1.83 -17.57 -8.25
CA THR A 127 3.29 -17.40 -8.27
C THR A 127 3.83 -17.33 -9.69
N LYS A 128 5.03 -16.76 -9.82
CA LYS A 128 5.84 -16.78 -11.04
C LYS A 128 7.07 -17.63 -10.78
N ASP A 129 7.22 -18.68 -11.58
CA ASP A 129 8.33 -19.64 -11.46
C ASP A 129 9.68 -19.08 -11.96
N THR A 130 9.65 -17.97 -12.71
CA THR A 130 10.87 -17.32 -13.19
C THR A 130 11.70 -16.79 -12.01
N PRO A 131 12.97 -17.23 -11.87
CA PRO A 131 13.87 -16.68 -10.86
C PRO A 131 14.03 -15.17 -11.03
N LEU A 132 14.35 -14.49 -9.92
CA LEU A 132 14.70 -13.08 -9.94
C LEU A 132 15.97 -12.86 -10.76
N SER A 133 16.00 -11.78 -11.56
CA SER A 133 17.22 -11.35 -12.24
C SER A 133 18.30 -10.91 -11.25
N GLU A 134 19.56 -10.83 -11.70
CA GLU A 134 20.65 -10.29 -10.88
C GLU A 134 20.38 -8.87 -10.40
N GLU A 135 19.79 -8.03 -11.26
CA GLU A 135 19.36 -6.66 -10.91
C GLU A 135 18.30 -6.68 -9.80
N ALA A 136 17.33 -7.60 -9.90
CA ALA A 136 16.31 -7.77 -8.87
C ALA A 136 16.89 -8.26 -7.55
N LEU A 137 17.84 -9.20 -7.57
CA LEU A 137 18.53 -9.70 -6.37
C LEU A 137 19.26 -8.57 -5.64
N VAL A 138 19.98 -7.70 -6.35
CA VAL A 138 20.63 -6.51 -5.76
C VAL A 138 19.61 -5.56 -5.11
N ALA A 139 18.44 -5.37 -5.73
CA ALA A 139 17.37 -4.57 -5.15
C ALA A 139 16.75 -5.24 -3.91
N VAL A 140 16.61 -6.57 -3.92
CA VAL A 140 16.10 -7.37 -2.79
C VAL A 140 17.06 -7.30 -1.60
N ASP A 141 18.36 -7.42 -1.82
CA ASP A 141 19.36 -7.26 -0.76
C ASP A 141 19.28 -5.88 -0.10
N ARG A 142 19.07 -4.83 -0.90
CA ARG A 142 18.86 -3.46 -0.40
C ARG A 142 17.55 -3.34 0.40
N LEU A 143 16.48 -3.95 -0.09
CA LEU A 143 15.19 -4.02 0.61
C LEU A 143 15.34 -4.68 1.98
N PHE A 144 15.98 -5.84 2.05
CA PHE A 144 16.20 -6.56 3.30
C PHE A 144 17.09 -5.79 4.27
N PHE A 145 18.20 -5.21 3.78
CA PHE A 145 19.07 -4.38 4.60
C PHE A 145 18.32 -3.22 5.27
N VAL A 146 17.50 -2.48 4.51
CA VAL A 146 16.72 -1.36 5.04
C VAL A 146 15.64 -1.87 6.01
N ALA A 147 14.91 -2.93 5.64
CA ALA A 147 13.87 -3.51 6.47
C ALA A 147 14.41 -3.98 7.83
N ASP A 148 15.52 -4.71 7.84
CA ASP A 148 16.15 -5.18 9.08
C ASP A 148 16.73 -4.03 9.92
N ARG A 149 17.23 -2.96 9.28
CA ARG A 149 17.75 -1.81 10.02
C ARG A 149 16.65 -1.02 10.72
N LEU A 150 15.47 -0.92 10.09
CA LEU A 150 14.32 -0.21 10.64
C LEU A 150 13.58 -1.07 11.67
N LEU A 151 13.38 -2.35 11.39
CA LEU A 151 12.81 -3.31 12.31
C LEU A 151 13.88 -3.66 13.36
N LYS A 152 14.00 -2.90 14.45
CA LYS A 152 15.02 -3.15 15.49
C LYS A 152 14.59 -4.30 16.41
N GLY A 153 15.53 -5.19 16.78
CA GLY A 153 15.41 -6.06 17.95
C GLY A 153 14.26 -7.08 17.99
N GLY A 154 13.52 -7.26 16.90
CA GLY A 154 12.39 -8.17 16.77
C GLY A 154 11.04 -7.48 16.92
N ALA A 155 11.05 -6.13 16.94
CA ALA A 155 9.87 -5.31 17.16
C ALA A 155 8.71 -5.67 16.23
N ASP A 156 7.50 -5.40 16.71
CA ASP A 156 6.29 -5.71 15.97
C ASP A 156 6.01 -4.72 14.85
N HIS A 157 6.47 -3.49 15.03
CA HIS A 157 6.36 -2.38 14.10
C HIS A 157 7.69 -1.63 13.95
N LEU A 158 7.83 -0.87 12.86
CA LEU A 158 9.06 -0.17 12.50
C LEU A 158 9.46 0.91 13.51
N PHE A 159 8.48 1.59 14.12
CA PHE A 159 8.71 2.82 14.90
C PHE A 159 8.08 2.78 16.30
N GLY A 160 7.99 1.58 16.89
CA GLY A 160 7.32 1.35 18.17
C GLY A 160 5.87 0.96 17.94
N ASP A 161 5.00 1.96 17.82
CA ASP A 161 3.62 1.75 17.40
C ASP A 161 3.51 1.54 15.89
N TRP A 162 2.40 0.96 15.46
CA TRP A 162 2.09 0.82 14.03
C TRP A 162 2.00 2.18 13.35
N SER A 163 2.52 2.24 12.12
CA SER A 163 2.37 3.36 11.19
C SER A 163 1.98 2.85 9.82
N ILE A 164 1.47 3.72 8.94
CA ILE A 164 1.13 3.34 7.57
C ILE A 164 2.35 2.84 6.77
N ALA A 165 3.56 3.26 7.17
CA ALA A 165 4.80 2.77 6.59
C ALA A 165 5.03 1.27 6.85
N ASP A 166 4.43 0.71 7.91
CA ASP A 166 4.49 -0.72 8.19
C ASP A 166 3.76 -1.53 7.11
N THR A 167 2.55 -1.08 6.75
CA THR A 167 1.75 -1.65 5.66
C THR A 167 2.48 -1.54 4.32
N ASP A 168 3.03 -0.37 4.01
CA ASP A 168 3.74 -0.17 2.74
C ASP A 168 4.96 -1.08 2.59
N LEU A 169 5.76 -1.22 3.65
CA LEU A 169 6.91 -2.13 3.65
C LEU A 169 6.47 -3.59 3.59
N ALA A 170 5.44 -3.97 4.34
CA ALA A 170 4.91 -5.32 4.33
C ALA A 170 4.41 -5.71 2.94
N ILE A 171 3.73 -4.81 2.21
CA ILE A 171 3.32 -5.06 0.82
C ILE A 171 4.53 -5.33 -0.07
N MET A 172 5.60 -4.53 0.03
CA MET A 172 6.80 -4.73 -0.79
C MET A 172 7.49 -6.07 -0.50
N LEU A 173 7.66 -6.42 0.78
CA LEU A 173 8.24 -7.70 1.18
C LEU A 173 7.33 -8.89 0.79
N ASN A 174 6.01 -8.71 0.87
CA ASN A 174 5.08 -9.79 0.57
C ASN A 174 5.04 -10.14 -0.93
N ARG A 175 5.48 -9.25 -1.82
CA ARG A 175 5.70 -9.59 -3.25
C ARG A 175 6.65 -10.78 -3.42
N LEU A 176 7.66 -10.89 -2.55
CA LEU A 176 8.63 -11.97 -2.53
C LEU A 176 8.08 -13.18 -1.78
N LEU A 177 7.56 -12.94 -0.57
CA LEU A 177 7.07 -14.02 0.30
C LEU A 177 5.91 -14.79 -0.32
N ALA A 178 4.92 -14.10 -0.88
CA ALA A 178 3.76 -14.74 -1.53
C ALA A 178 4.16 -15.50 -2.79
N ASN A 179 5.22 -15.07 -3.49
CA ASN A 179 5.75 -15.78 -4.64
C ASN A 179 6.58 -17.02 -4.27
N GLY A 180 6.92 -17.20 -2.99
CA GLY A 180 7.80 -18.28 -2.52
C GLY A 180 9.29 -17.98 -2.64
N ASP A 181 9.68 -16.73 -2.94
CA ASP A 181 11.09 -16.33 -2.91
C ASP A 181 11.64 -16.35 -1.47
N HIS A 182 12.95 -16.50 -1.32
CA HIS A 182 13.58 -16.45 0.00
C HIS A 182 13.39 -15.08 0.66
N VAL A 183 12.79 -15.08 1.85
CA VAL A 183 12.69 -13.92 2.74
C VAL A 183 13.23 -14.33 4.11
N PRO A 184 14.14 -13.55 4.74
CA PRO A 184 14.63 -13.84 6.08
C PRO A 184 13.48 -14.09 7.06
N ALA A 185 13.59 -15.16 7.87
CA ALA A 185 12.48 -15.64 8.72
C ALA A 185 11.86 -14.55 9.59
N ARG A 186 12.69 -13.62 10.07
CA ARG A 186 12.29 -12.44 10.84
C ARG A 186 11.41 -11.47 10.02
N LEU A 187 11.81 -11.15 8.79
CA LEU A 187 11.03 -10.29 7.91
C LEU A 187 9.75 -11.00 7.45
N ALA A 188 9.79 -12.31 7.22
CA ALA A 188 8.60 -13.09 6.92
C ALA A 188 7.59 -13.09 8.10
N ALA A 189 8.07 -13.20 9.35
CA ALA A 189 7.22 -13.08 10.53
C ALA A 189 6.61 -11.68 10.67
N TYR A 190 7.40 -10.63 10.40
CA TYR A 190 6.90 -9.25 10.35
C TYR A 190 5.81 -9.08 9.29
N VAL A 191 6.01 -9.60 8.07
CA VAL A 191 5.01 -9.55 7.00
C VAL A 191 3.71 -10.20 7.44
N ARG A 192 3.76 -11.44 7.98
CA ARG A 192 2.56 -12.15 8.46
C ARG A 192 1.80 -11.33 9.50
N ARG A 193 2.50 -10.74 10.47
CA ARG A 193 1.88 -9.87 11.49
C ARG A 193 1.18 -8.65 10.88
N GLN A 194 1.82 -7.98 9.92
CA GLN A 194 1.16 -6.85 9.23
C GLN A 194 0.00 -7.32 8.35
N TRP A 195 0.07 -8.53 7.80
CA TRP A 195 -0.99 -9.14 6.99
C TRP A 195 -2.21 -9.57 7.82
N ASP A 196 -2.01 -9.92 9.08
CA ASP A 196 -3.06 -10.28 10.04
C ASP A 196 -3.79 -9.07 10.63
N ARG A 197 -3.33 -7.85 10.36
CA ARG A 197 -3.96 -6.62 10.84
C ARG A 197 -5.37 -6.45 10.25
N ASP A 198 -6.36 -6.13 11.09
CA ASP A 198 -7.78 -6.04 10.68
C ASP A 198 -8.02 -5.17 9.44
N SER A 199 -7.36 -4.01 9.33
CA SER A 199 -7.48 -3.13 8.15
C SER A 199 -6.90 -3.76 6.87
N VAL A 200 -5.83 -4.54 6.99
CA VAL A 200 -5.24 -5.31 5.89
C VAL A 200 -6.13 -6.50 5.55
N ARG A 201 -6.60 -7.25 6.55
CA ARG A 201 -7.58 -8.34 6.38
C ARG A 201 -8.83 -7.85 5.65
N ALA A 202 -9.37 -6.69 6.04
CA ALA A 202 -10.52 -6.08 5.37
C ALA A 202 -10.28 -5.78 3.89
N TRP A 203 -9.04 -5.48 3.47
CA TRP A 203 -8.68 -5.39 2.05
C TRP A 203 -8.63 -6.77 1.40
N LEU A 204 -8.03 -7.75 2.07
CA LEU A 204 -7.89 -9.12 1.56
C LEU A 204 -9.25 -9.82 1.38
N ASP A 205 -10.22 -9.53 2.24
CA ASP A 205 -11.56 -10.13 2.21
C ASP A 205 -12.46 -9.53 1.10
N ILE A 206 -12.00 -8.51 0.38
CA ILE A 206 -12.68 -8.00 -0.82
C ILE A 206 -12.62 -9.07 -1.92
N GLU A 207 -13.77 -9.39 -2.51
CA GLU A 207 -13.86 -10.32 -3.63
C GLU A 207 -13.04 -9.82 -4.83
N ARG A 208 -12.18 -10.68 -5.37
CA ARG A 208 -11.32 -10.37 -6.50
C ARG A 208 -11.65 -11.27 -7.68
N ILE A 209 -11.85 -10.64 -8.83
CA ILE A 209 -12.01 -11.35 -10.10
C ILE A 209 -10.63 -11.40 -10.75
N ALA A 210 -10.11 -12.61 -10.91
CA ALA A 210 -8.86 -12.81 -11.63
C ALA A 210 -8.99 -12.24 -13.04
N PRO A 211 -7.98 -11.52 -13.55
CA PRO A 211 -8.01 -11.03 -14.91
C PRO A 211 -8.17 -12.22 -15.89
N THR A 212 -9.19 -12.18 -16.74
CA THR A 212 -9.36 -13.18 -17.81
C THR A 212 -8.07 -13.25 -18.62
N ALA A 213 -7.48 -14.44 -18.73
CA ALA A 213 -6.31 -14.66 -19.57
C ALA A 213 -6.66 -14.25 -21.01
N GLN A 214 -5.90 -13.32 -21.58
CA GLN A 214 -5.88 -13.06 -23.01
C GLN A 214 -4.80 -13.91 -23.65
#